data_AF-A0A958XHT8-F1
#
_entry.id   AF-A0A958XHT8-F1
#
_cell.length_a   1.000
_cell.length_b   1.000
_cell.length_c   1.000
_cell.angle_alpha   90.00
_cell.angle_beta   90.00
_cell.angle_gamma   90.00
#
_symmetry.space_group_name_H-M   'P 1'
#
loop_
_entity.id
_entity.type
_entity.pdbx_description
1 polymer ?
#
loop_
_entity_poly.entity_id
_entity_poly.type
_entity_poly.pdbx_seq_one_letter_code
_entity_poly.pdbx_strand_id
1 'polypeptide(L)'
;MVLTNGYYSVPPKPFHDAVSGYEFKGYMHFGYWFLGDGVVIRCSKSSQNVIEDFSKEEFNLSKPGEYSISENKLEVIFDKGLKWEYREVFDILSNNEFENEKRSFKFVEWKPSI
;
A
#
# COMPACT_ATOMS: atom_id res chain seq x y z
N MET A 1 5.17 2.18 -16.41
CA MET A 1 4.78 0.78 -16.15
C MET A 1 4.96 0.52 -14.66
N VAL A 2 4.00 -0.12 -14.00
CA VAL A 2 4.10 -0.45 -12.56
C VAL A 2 5.02 -1.65 -12.38
N LEU A 3 5.91 -1.60 -11.38
CA LEU A 3 6.82 -2.70 -11.06
C LEU A 3 6.14 -3.76 -10.20
N THR A 4 6.46 -5.03 -10.45
CA THR A 4 5.84 -6.20 -9.80
C THR A 4 6.82 -7.06 -8.98
N ASN A 5 8.13 -6.76 -9.08
CA ASN A 5 9.22 -7.37 -8.31
C ASN A 5 9.40 -6.74 -6.91
N GLY A 6 8.37 -6.07 -6.39
CA GLY A 6 8.38 -5.43 -5.08
C GLY A 6 6.98 -4.99 -4.67
N TYR A 7 6.93 -4.06 -3.74
CA TYR A 7 5.70 -3.37 -3.32
C TYR A 7 5.93 -1.87 -3.27
N TYR A 8 4.85 -1.11 -3.27
CA TYR A 8 4.88 0.33 -3.04
C TYR A 8 4.46 0.61 -1.60
N SER A 9 5.26 1.39 -0.89
CA SER A 9 4.98 1.83 0.47
C SER A 9 4.53 3.28 0.48
N VAL A 10 3.63 3.62 1.39
CA VAL A 10 3.26 5.01 1.69
C VAL A 10 3.95 5.47 2.97
N PRO A 11 4.16 6.78 3.17
CA PRO A 11 4.63 7.30 4.43
C PRO A 11 3.80 6.78 5.62
N PRO A 12 4.44 6.33 6.70
CA PRO A 12 3.75 5.80 7.87
C PRO A 12 2.84 6.87 8.50
N LYS A 13 1.69 6.45 9.00
CA LYS A 13 0.77 7.34 9.73
C LYS A 13 0.92 7.10 11.23
N PRO A 14 1.20 8.14 12.04
CA PRO A 14 1.20 7.98 13.48
C PRO A 14 -0.21 7.61 13.94
N PHE A 15 -0.31 6.71 14.91
CA PHE A 15 -1.55 6.40 15.59
C PHE A 15 -1.35 6.32 17.10
N HIS A 16 -2.43 6.59 17.80
CA HIS A 16 -2.54 6.42 19.24
C HIS A 16 -3.79 5.60 19.49
N ASP A 17 -3.61 4.45 20.11
CA ASP A 17 -4.72 3.60 20.54
C ASP A 17 -4.65 3.44 22.06
N ALA A 18 -5.80 3.46 22.71
CA ALA A 18 -5.92 3.35 24.15
C ALA A 18 -7.05 2.35 24.47
N VAL A 19 -6.66 1.17 24.96
CA VAL A 19 -7.61 0.11 25.33
C VAL A 19 -7.36 -0.30 26.77
N SER A 20 -8.40 -0.20 27.61
CA SER A 20 -8.39 -0.67 29.01
C SER A 20 -7.21 -0.16 29.86
N GLY A 21 -6.82 1.10 29.69
CA GLY A 21 -5.72 1.72 30.46
C GLY A 21 -4.32 1.46 29.91
N TYR A 22 -4.18 0.74 28.79
CA TYR A 22 -2.94 0.61 28.06
C TYR A 22 -2.92 1.57 26.88
N GLU A 23 -1.94 2.48 26.85
CA GLU A 23 -1.68 3.36 25.70
C GLU A 23 -0.65 2.70 24.77
N PHE A 24 -1.00 2.59 23.50
CA PHE A 24 -0.07 2.24 22.44
C PHE A 24 0.09 3.41 21.47
N LYS A 25 1.33 3.89 21.34
CA LYS A 25 1.71 4.91 20.34
C LYS A 25 2.64 4.25 19.35
N GLY A 26 2.35 4.42 18.07
CA GLY A 26 3.14 3.83 17.00
C GLY A 26 2.78 4.37 15.63
N TYR A 27 3.11 3.59 14.63
CA TYR A 27 2.97 3.92 13.22
C TYR A 27 2.21 2.81 12.51
N MET A 28 1.25 3.22 11.69
CA MET A 28 0.54 2.35 10.76
C MET A 28 1.21 2.45 9.39
N HIS A 29 1.58 1.30 8.86
CA HIS A 29 2.28 1.13 7.58
C HIS A 29 1.32 0.48 6.59
N PHE A 30 1.39 0.90 5.32
CA PHE A 30 0.64 0.27 4.24
C PHE A 30 1.55 -0.06 3.07
N GLY A 31 1.45 -1.30 2.58
CA GLY A 31 2.13 -1.78 1.39
C GLY A 31 1.12 -2.16 0.31
N TYR A 32 1.48 -1.91 -0.95
CA TYR A 32 0.67 -2.20 -2.14
C TYR A 32 1.50 -3.03 -3.12
N TRP A 33 1.12 -4.29 -3.31
CA TRP A 33 1.79 -5.21 -4.23
C TRP A 33 0.96 -5.38 -5.50
N PHE A 34 1.48 -4.91 -6.63
CA PHE A 34 0.83 -5.00 -7.93
C PHE A 34 1.25 -6.30 -8.62
N LEU A 35 0.27 -7.11 -9.01
CA LEU A 35 0.47 -8.49 -9.49
C LEU A 35 0.44 -8.64 -11.02
N GLY A 36 0.38 -7.54 -11.77
CA GLY A 36 0.06 -7.58 -13.20
C GLY A 36 -1.45 -7.70 -13.43
N ASP A 37 -1.88 -7.62 -14.69
CA ASP A 37 -3.28 -7.80 -15.14
C ASP A 37 -4.33 -6.96 -14.40
N GLY A 38 -3.93 -5.81 -13.86
CA GLY A 38 -4.84 -4.92 -13.12
C GLY A 38 -5.17 -5.37 -11.70
N VAL A 39 -4.41 -6.29 -11.10
CA VAL A 39 -4.60 -6.75 -9.71
C VAL A 39 -3.62 -6.11 -8.74
N VAL A 40 -4.11 -5.63 -7.59
CA VAL A 40 -3.28 -5.07 -6.51
C VAL A 40 -3.68 -5.63 -5.15
N ILE A 41 -2.71 -5.97 -4.31
CA ILE A 41 -2.93 -6.47 -2.95
C ILE A 41 -2.44 -5.43 -1.96
N ARG A 42 -3.29 -5.08 -0.98
CA ARG A 42 -2.93 -4.18 0.12
C ARG A 42 -2.59 -4.99 1.36
N CYS A 43 -1.48 -4.65 2.01
CA CYS A 43 -1.14 -5.12 3.34
C CYS A 43 -1.02 -3.91 4.29
N SER A 44 -1.29 -4.14 5.57
CA SER A 44 -1.13 -3.14 6.61
C SER A 44 -0.48 -3.75 7.85
N LYS A 45 0.39 -2.98 8.50
CA LYS A 45 1.03 -3.34 9.77
C LYS A 45 1.00 -2.18 10.74
N SER A 46 1.05 -2.50 12.03
CA SER A 46 1.29 -1.52 13.08
C SER A 46 2.60 -1.86 13.79
N SER A 47 3.45 -0.86 13.99
CA SER A 47 4.78 -1.01 14.58
C SER A 47 5.12 0.24 15.41
N GLN A 48 6.03 0.14 16.38
CA GLN A 48 6.60 1.32 17.04
C GLN A 48 7.69 1.98 16.19
N ASN A 49 8.19 1.28 15.17
CA ASN A 49 9.20 1.78 14.25
C ASN A 49 8.59 2.67 13.16
N VAL A 50 9.32 3.73 12.81
CA VAL A 50 8.97 4.63 11.69
C VAL A 50 9.20 3.96 10.33
N ILE A 51 10.12 3.01 10.25
CA ILE A 51 10.44 2.29 9.02
C ILE A 51 10.15 0.81 9.28
N GLU A 52 9.33 0.22 8.41
CA GLU A 52 8.95 -1.18 8.49
C GLU A 52 8.84 -1.75 7.07
N ASP A 53 9.46 -2.90 6.84
CA ASP A 53 9.39 -3.61 5.57
C ASP A 53 8.29 -4.68 5.59
N PHE A 54 7.80 -5.03 4.41
CA PHE A 54 6.87 -6.15 4.23
C PHE A 54 7.59 -7.32 3.57
N SER A 55 7.27 -8.53 4.02
CA SER A 55 7.58 -9.76 3.29
C SER A 55 6.41 -10.12 2.37
N LYS A 56 6.70 -10.93 1.36
CA LYS A 56 5.73 -11.31 0.32
C LYS A 56 4.56 -12.11 0.90
N GLU A 57 4.84 -12.94 1.90
CA GLU A 57 3.90 -13.86 2.55
C GLU A 57 2.83 -13.12 3.37
N GLU A 58 3.08 -11.87 3.74
CA GLU A 58 2.17 -11.03 4.51
C GLU A 58 1.04 -10.43 3.67
N PHE A 59 1.17 -10.47 2.34
CA PHE A 59 0.14 -10.01 1.42
C PHE A 59 -0.91 -11.10 1.23
N ASN A 60 -2.07 -10.88 1.85
CA ASN A 60 -3.20 -11.80 1.73
C ASN A 60 -3.88 -11.70 0.36
N LEU A 61 -3.62 -12.68 -0.49
CA LEU A 61 -4.17 -12.77 -1.85
C LEU A 61 -5.70 -12.95 -1.92
N SER A 62 -6.37 -13.28 -0.79
CA SER A 62 -7.83 -13.50 -0.78
C SER A 62 -8.66 -12.23 -0.88
N LYS A 63 -8.06 -11.04 -0.70
CA LYS A 63 -8.74 -9.74 -0.77
C LYS A 63 -8.07 -8.81 -1.78
N PRO A 64 -8.13 -9.13 -3.08
CA PRO A 64 -7.54 -8.29 -4.11
C PRO A 64 -8.32 -6.99 -4.29
N GLY A 65 -7.60 -5.95 -4.69
CA GLY A 65 -8.14 -4.77 -5.34
C GLY A 65 -7.83 -4.79 -6.84
N GLU A 66 -8.36 -3.79 -7.52
CA GLU A 66 -8.14 -3.54 -8.93
C GLU A 66 -7.26 -2.30 -9.10
N TYR A 67 -6.46 -2.26 -10.16
CA TYR A 67 -5.81 -1.04 -10.60
C TYR A 67 -5.89 -0.89 -12.12
N SER A 68 -5.89 0.34 -12.59
CA SER A 68 -5.78 0.66 -14.01
C SER A 68 -4.78 1.79 -14.22
N ILE A 69 -4.13 1.78 -15.38
CA ILE A 69 -3.22 2.85 -15.81
C ILE A 69 -3.80 3.44 -17.07
N SER A 70 -4.03 4.75 -17.06
CA SER A 70 -4.45 5.51 -18.22
C SER A 70 -3.61 6.77 -18.32
N GLU A 71 -3.01 6.99 -19.47
CA GLU A 71 -2.09 8.10 -19.72
C GLU A 71 -0.95 8.12 -18.68
N ASN A 72 -0.98 9.09 -17.75
CA ASN A 72 -0.01 9.24 -16.67
C ASN A 72 -0.65 9.10 -15.28
N LYS A 73 -1.78 8.41 -15.20
CA LYS A 73 -2.54 8.21 -13.96
C LYS A 73 -2.62 6.73 -13.61
N LEU A 74 -2.46 6.43 -12.32
CA LEU A 74 -2.75 5.15 -11.70
C LEU A 74 -4.03 5.28 -10.89
N GLU A 75 -5.05 4.51 -11.22
CA GLU A 75 -6.24 4.35 -10.38
C GLU A 75 -6.15 3.04 -9.61
N VAL A 76 -6.47 3.08 -8.32
CA VAL A 76 -6.53 1.91 -7.44
C VAL A 76 -7.88 1.86 -6.75
N ILE A 77 -8.52 0.69 -6.78
CA ILE A 77 -9.86 0.44 -6.24
C ILE A 77 -9.81 -0.79 -5.33
N PHE A 78 -10.33 -0.68 -4.10
CA PHE A 78 -10.58 -1.82 -3.21
C PHE A 78 -12.06 -1.85 -2.84
N ASP A 79 -12.58 -3.04 -2.54
CA ASP A 79 -13.96 -3.23 -2.08
C ASP A 79 -15.01 -2.68 -3.07
N LYS A 80 -14.74 -2.82 -4.38
CA LYS A 80 -15.54 -2.25 -5.47
C LYS A 80 -17.01 -2.68 -5.38
N GLY A 81 -17.92 -1.71 -5.49
CA GLY A 81 -19.37 -1.93 -5.40
C GLY A 81 -19.90 -2.16 -3.98
N LEU A 82 -19.04 -2.16 -2.95
CA LEU A 82 -19.47 -2.20 -1.54
C LEU A 82 -19.65 -0.79 -0.99
N LYS A 83 -20.40 -0.66 0.11
CA LYS A 83 -20.65 0.64 0.78
C LYS A 83 -19.37 1.36 1.21
N TRP A 84 -18.29 0.62 1.41
CA TRP A 84 -16.98 1.12 1.83
C TRP A 84 -15.93 1.00 0.70
N GLU A 85 -16.37 1.04 -0.58
CA GLU A 85 -15.45 1.13 -1.72
C GLU A 85 -14.42 2.23 -1.47
N TYR A 86 -13.15 1.85 -1.64
CA TYR A 86 -12.03 2.77 -1.57
C TYR A 86 -11.48 2.95 -2.97
N ARG A 87 -11.45 4.19 -3.45
CA ARG A 87 -10.88 4.56 -4.75
C ARG A 87 -9.92 5.71 -4.59
N GLU A 88 -8.72 5.57 -5.12
CA GLU A 88 -7.74 6.65 -5.21
C GLU A 88 -7.08 6.68 -6.59
N VAL A 89 -6.79 7.90 -7.05
CA VAL A 89 -6.07 8.17 -8.29
C VAL A 89 -4.76 8.87 -7.95
N PHE A 90 -3.70 8.50 -8.65
CA PHE A 90 -2.35 9.01 -8.48
C PHE A 90 -1.76 9.46 -9.81
N ASP A 91 -0.97 10.52 -9.78
CA ASP A 91 -0.02 10.85 -10.83
C ASP A 91 1.15 9.90 -10.81
N ILE A 92 1.54 9.43 -11.99
CA ILE A 92 2.73 8.60 -12.18
C ILE A 92 3.92 9.54 -12.39
N LEU A 93 4.77 9.70 -11.38
CA LEU A 93 5.99 10.52 -11.49
C LEU A 93 7.12 9.73 -12.14
N SER A 94 7.23 8.44 -11.79
CA SER A 94 8.13 7.48 -12.41
C SER A 94 7.58 6.06 -12.22
N ASN A 95 8.27 5.05 -12.76
CA ASN A 95 7.90 3.65 -12.47
C ASN A 95 8.04 3.32 -10.97
N ASN A 96 8.82 4.08 -10.19
CA ASN A 96 9.09 3.79 -8.78
C ASN A 96 8.29 4.69 -7.83
N GLU A 97 7.57 5.69 -8.35
CA GLU A 97 6.96 6.72 -7.54
C GLU A 97 5.64 7.22 -8.13
N PHE A 98 4.60 7.18 -7.30
CA PHE A 98 3.28 7.72 -7.61
C PHE A 98 2.87 8.72 -6.54
N GLU A 99 2.08 9.73 -6.87
CA GLU A 99 1.68 10.76 -5.90
C GLU A 99 0.26 11.25 -6.15
N ASN A 100 -0.43 11.65 -5.09
CA ASN A 100 -1.57 12.54 -5.18
C ASN A 100 -1.52 13.56 -4.04
N GLU A 101 -2.52 14.44 -3.97
CA GLU A 101 -2.62 15.46 -2.92
C GLU A 101 -2.59 14.92 -1.49
N LYS A 102 -2.86 13.63 -1.28
CA LYS A 102 -2.95 13.01 0.05
C LYS A 102 -1.70 12.24 0.45
N ARG A 103 -1.01 11.59 -0.49
CA ARG A 103 0.14 10.72 -0.20
C ARG A 103 0.97 10.38 -1.44
N SER A 104 2.21 10.00 -1.20
CA SER A 104 3.13 9.42 -2.17
C SER A 104 3.32 7.92 -1.95
N PHE A 105 3.60 7.20 -3.02
CA PHE A 105 3.92 5.78 -3.06
C PHE A 105 5.37 5.66 -3.50
N LYS A 106 6.20 4.91 -2.77
CA LYS A 106 7.60 4.64 -3.15
C LYS A 106 7.84 3.14 -3.27
N PHE A 107 8.46 2.74 -4.37
CA PHE A 107 8.78 1.35 -4.63
C PHE A 107 9.87 0.82 -3.69
N VAL A 108 9.64 -0.38 -3.18
CA VAL A 108 10.58 -1.17 -2.38
C VAL A 108 10.69 -2.53 -3.04
N GLU A 109 11.89 -2.88 -3.49
CA GLU A 109 12.16 -4.18 -4.11
C GLU A 109 12.11 -5.30 -3.06
N TRP A 110 11.62 -6.48 -3.46
CA TRP A 110 11.66 -7.64 -2.58
C TRP A 110 13.10 -7.99 -2.22
N LYS A 111 13.38 -8.11 -0.92
CA LYS A 111 14.66 -8.65 -0.46
C LYS A 111 14.77 -10.11 -0.92
N PRO A 112 15.96 -10.55 -1.40
CA PRO A 112 16.17 -11.95 -1.70
C PRO A 112 15.92 -12.79 -0.44
N SER A 113 15.15 -13.87 -0.57
CA SER A 113 15.07 -14.88 0.48
C SER A 113 16.45 -15.50 0.66
N ILE A 114 17.01 -15.42 1.87
CA ILE A 114 18.28 -16.06 2.26
C ILE A 114 18.04 -17.56 2.46
#